data_AF-A0ABD1IG04-F1
#
_entry.id   AF-A0ABD1IG04-F1
#
_cell.length_a   1.000
_cell.length_b   1.000
_cell.length_c   1.000
_cell.angle_alpha   90.00
_cell.angle_beta   90.00
_cell.angle_gamma   90.00
#
_symmetry.space_group_name_H-M   'P 1'
#
loop_
_entity.id
_entity.type
_entity.pdbx_description
1 polymer ?
#
loop_
_entity_poly.entity_id
_entity_poly.type
_entity_poly.pdbx_seq_one_letter_code
_entity_poly.pdbx_strand_id
1 'polypeptide(L)'
;MRNPTTSLPELENLVVKNADDDDFLWQIFDYPCDTLLHGMSLGWNYTTGVESYLSSWSTEGDPAPGRYTAYVDPHILIKYGETIKNRMGPWNGITMSGAPDVSIDPMYVTSLERSTDMVMYREDSHDQSLISRSVVTIEGETRQLIWNSQLQTWTVYRRTVSDPCDAYDCFGVNAYCDGNSPFCRCLYRFVPNDPESWRRSVWSGGCVRRVALNCLMMFLRYSEIKLADARNCTIRDEEIVLEECEAECKRNCSCTGYTRVDISGEERGCLFYHRELIDIRTLLTGGQDLYIRLAFSESFRAGSIRELPFFSFSTILKVTDDFAAKNKFGEGGFGPEYKGKLEDGQDTAVKRLSKTSSQGVEELKMK
;
A
#
# COMPACT_ATOMS: atom_id res chain seq x y z
N MET A 1 -36.29 3.46 -30.29
CA MET A 1 -35.38 2.38 -30.73
C MET A 1 -35.88 1.87 -32.07
N ARG A 2 -35.02 1.67 -33.07
CA ARG A 2 -35.39 1.05 -34.36
C ARG A 2 -34.47 -0.15 -34.59
N ASN A 3 -35.06 -1.34 -34.65
CA ASN A 3 -34.44 -2.64 -34.99
C ASN A 3 -33.17 -3.03 -34.18
N PRO A 4 -33.28 -3.24 -32.86
CA PRO A 4 -32.20 -3.86 -32.10
C PRO A 4 -31.96 -5.31 -32.56
N THR A 5 -30.71 -5.72 -32.66
CA THR A 5 -30.30 -7.09 -32.99
C THR A 5 -29.47 -7.69 -31.87
N THR A 6 -29.54 -9.01 -31.71
CA THR A 6 -28.78 -9.77 -30.71
C THR A 6 -27.78 -10.68 -31.43
N SER A 7 -26.53 -10.68 -30.98
CA SER A 7 -25.47 -11.53 -31.52
C SER A 7 -24.59 -12.09 -30.41
N LEU A 8 -24.01 -13.27 -30.66
CA LEU A 8 -22.99 -13.89 -29.82
C LEU A 8 -21.65 -13.88 -30.60
N PRO A 9 -20.70 -12.98 -30.28
CA PRO A 9 -19.35 -12.94 -30.85
C PRO A 9 -18.53 -14.16 -30.41
N GLU A 10 -17.32 -14.30 -30.98
CA GLU A 10 -16.37 -15.39 -30.71
C GLU A 10 -15.98 -15.56 -29.22
N LEU A 11 -16.15 -14.51 -28.41
CA LEU A 11 -15.87 -14.51 -26.97
C LEU A 11 -17.09 -14.86 -26.09
N GLU A 12 -18.17 -15.40 -26.67
CA GLU A 12 -19.42 -15.74 -25.96
C GLU A 12 -20.11 -14.55 -25.25
N ASN A 13 -19.75 -13.31 -25.61
CA ASN A 13 -20.35 -12.10 -25.05
C ASN A 13 -21.70 -11.80 -25.70
N LEU A 14 -22.82 -12.07 -25.04
CA LEU A 14 -24.13 -11.71 -25.59
C LEU A 14 -24.29 -10.19 -25.66
N VAL A 15 -24.39 -9.64 -26.87
CA VAL A 15 -24.53 -8.18 -27.10
C VAL A 15 -25.85 -7.84 -27.78
N VAL A 16 -26.36 -6.65 -27.44
CA VAL A 16 -27.47 -5.99 -28.14
C VAL A 16 -26.95 -4.69 -28.73
N LYS A 17 -27.13 -4.49 -30.03
CA LYS A 17 -26.75 -3.26 -30.74
C LYS A 17 -27.83 -2.81 -31.72
N ASN A 18 -27.76 -1.56 -32.18
CA ASN A 18 -28.59 -1.14 -33.31
C ASN A 18 -28.05 -1.75 -34.61
N ALA A 19 -28.92 -2.01 -35.58
CA ALA A 19 -28.51 -2.60 -36.85
C ALA A 19 -27.53 -1.72 -37.67
N ASP A 20 -27.62 -0.40 -37.50
CA ASP A 20 -26.87 0.60 -38.26
C ASP A 20 -25.72 1.24 -37.45
N ASP A 21 -25.48 0.77 -36.22
CA ASP A 21 -24.49 1.32 -35.28
C ASP A 21 -23.61 0.20 -34.71
N ASP A 22 -22.33 0.51 -34.50
CA ASP A 22 -21.40 -0.42 -33.89
C ASP A 22 -21.35 -0.29 -32.36
N ASP A 23 -21.95 0.77 -31.80
CA ASP A 23 -22.06 0.94 -30.35
C ASP A 23 -23.02 -0.09 -29.73
N PHE A 24 -22.53 -0.75 -28.68
CA PHE A 24 -23.33 -1.69 -27.90
C PHE A 24 -24.33 -0.92 -27.03
N LEU A 25 -25.60 -1.31 -27.12
CA LEU A 25 -26.65 -0.82 -26.22
C LEU A 25 -26.63 -1.56 -24.89
N TRP A 26 -26.20 -2.82 -24.91
CA TRP A 26 -26.11 -3.71 -23.76
C TRP A 26 -25.19 -4.89 -24.08
N GLN A 27 -24.43 -5.35 -23.08
CA GLN A 27 -23.67 -6.60 -23.18
C GLN A 27 -23.69 -7.35 -21.86
N ILE A 28 -23.64 -8.69 -21.91
CA ILE A 28 -23.67 -9.53 -20.70
C ILE A 28 -22.41 -9.38 -19.85
N PHE A 29 -21.29 -9.01 -20.47
CA PHE A 29 -20.02 -8.77 -19.77
C PHE A 29 -20.07 -7.60 -18.78
N ASP A 30 -21.04 -6.68 -18.93
CA ASP A 30 -21.27 -5.59 -17.96
C ASP A 30 -22.03 -6.04 -16.70
N TYR A 31 -22.62 -7.25 -16.73
CA TYR A 31 -23.46 -7.79 -15.66
C TYR A 31 -23.04 -9.22 -15.29
N PRO A 32 -21.80 -9.41 -14.82
CA PRO A 32 -21.31 -10.73 -14.43
C PRO A 32 -22.10 -11.31 -13.25
N CYS A 33 -22.12 -12.64 -13.15
CA CYS A 33 -22.63 -13.36 -11.99
C CYS A 33 -21.50 -13.57 -10.96
N ASP A 34 -21.14 -14.82 -10.68
CA ASP A 34 -20.05 -15.19 -9.75
C ASP A 34 -18.68 -15.30 -10.44
N THR A 35 -18.67 -15.26 -11.78
CA THR A 35 -17.54 -15.66 -12.61
C THR A 35 -17.01 -14.50 -13.45
N LEU A 36 -15.69 -14.32 -13.44
CA LEU A 36 -14.92 -13.51 -14.38
C LEU A 36 -14.24 -14.44 -15.40
N LEU A 37 -14.52 -14.22 -16.68
CA LEU A 37 -13.93 -14.94 -17.81
C LEU A 37 -12.87 -14.07 -18.50
N HIS A 38 -12.06 -14.70 -19.35
CA HIS A 38 -11.12 -13.99 -20.23
C HIS A 38 -11.85 -12.92 -21.07
N GLY A 39 -11.27 -11.72 -21.17
CA GLY A 39 -11.85 -10.60 -21.90
C GLY A 39 -12.94 -9.82 -21.16
N MET A 40 -13.42 -10.28 -20.00
CA MET A 40 -14.33 -9.51 -19.14
C MET A 40 -13.56 -8.47 -18.32
N SER A 41 -14.26 -7.49 -17.75
CA SER A 41 -13.66 -6.49 -16.87
C SER A 41 -14.55 -6.19 -15.67
N LEU A 42 -13.93 -5.90 -14.53
CA LEU A 42 -14.59 -5.49 -13.29
C LEU A 42 -14.25 -4.04 -12.96
N GLY A 43 -15.21 -3.29 -12.43
CA GLY A 43 -15.03 -1.92 -11.99
C GLY A 43 -16.09 -0.97 -12.55
N TRP A 44 -15.77 0.31 -12.57
CA TRP A 44 -16.72 1.38 -12.86
C TRP A 44 -16.56 1.92 -14.27
N ASN A 45 -17.67 2.01 -14.99
CA ASN A 45 -17.81 2.90 -16.15
C ASN A 45 -18.65 4.11 -15.73
N TYR A 46 -18.00 5.25 -15.53
CA TYR A 46 -18.67 6.48 -15.09
C TYR A 46 -19.50 7.12 -16.21
N THR A 47 -19.16 6.86 -17.47
CA THR A 47 -19.92 7.34 -18.64
C THR A 47 -21.29 6.67 -18.72
N THR A 48 -21.35 5.35 -18.52
CA THR A 48 -22.61 4.59 -18.56
C THR A 48 -23.31 4.51 -17.20
N GLY A 49 -22.58 4.77 -16.11
CA GLY A 49 -23.06 4.63 -14.74
C GLY A 49 -23.19 3.17 -14.28
N VAL A 50 -22.48 2.25 -14.94
CA VAL A 50 -22.52 0.81 -14.65
C VAL A 50 -21.28 0.39 -13.88
N GLU A 51 -21.48 -0.37 -12.80
CA GLU A 51 -20.41 -1.05 -12.05
C GLU A 51 -20.49 -2.56 -12.32
N SER A 52 -19.42 -3.11 -12.89
CA SER A 52 -19.25 -4.55 -13.08
C SER A 52 -18.57 -5.15 -11.86
N TYR A 53 -19.24 -6.08 -11.17
CA TYR A 53 -18.73 -6.74 -9.97
C TYR A 53 -19.25 -8.17 -9.88
N LEU A 54 -18.51 -9.05 -9.22
CA LEU A 54 -18.95 -10.44 -9.06
C LEU A 54 -19.83 -10.59 -7.83
N SER A 55 -20.86 -11.43 -7.92
CA SER A 55 -21.67 -11.90 -6.81
C SER A 55 -21.62 -13.41 -6.74
N SER A 56 -21.22 -13.96 -5.58
CA SER A 56 -21.37 -15.38 -5.27
C SER A 56 -22.79 -15.88 -5.51
N TRP A 57 -22.95 -17.19 -5.66
CA TRP A 57 -24.26 -17.83 -5.56
C TRP A 57 -24.80 -17.77 -4.13
N SER A 58 -26.11 -17.91 -3.98
CA SER A 58 -26.76 -17.88 -2.68
C SER A 58 -26.47 -19.14 -1.86
N THR A 59 -26.50 -20.31 -2.52
CA THR A 59 -26.10 -21.61 -1.97
C THR A 59 -25.53 -22.49 -3.07
N GLU A 60 -24.95 -23.64 -2.69
CA GLU A 60 -24.60 -24.69 -3.64
C GLU A 60 -25.87 -25.15 -4.39
N GLY A 61 -25.91 -24.90 -5.70
CA GLY A 61 -27.06 -25.24 -6.57
C GLY A 61 -28.14 -24.16 -6.74
N ASP A 62 -28.04 -23.01 -6.06
CA ASP A 62 -28.95 -21.87 -6.29
C ASP A 62 -28.16 -20.64 -6.80
N PRO A 63 -28.22 -20.35 -8.12
CA PRO A 63 -27.47 -19.26 -8.73
C PRO A 63 -28.04 -17.87 -8.43
N ALA A 64 -29.09 -17.75 -7.60
CA ALA A 64 -29.52 -16.45 -7.12
C ALA A 64 -28.37 -15.70 -6.43
N PRO A 65 -28.34 -14.35 -6.49
CA PRO A 65 -27.27 -13.57 -5.87
C PRO A 65 -27.10 -13.87 -4.38
N GLY A 66 -25.89 -14.28 -4.02
CA GLY A 66 -25.46 -14.51 -2.65
C GLY A 66 -25.02 -13.23 -1.94
N ARG A 67 -24.44 -13.41 -0.76
CA ARG A 67 -24.03 -12.28 0.10
C ARG A 67 -22.59 -11.84 -0.09
N TYR A 68 -21.76 -12.68 -0.69
CA TYR A 68 -20.38 -12.32 -0.99
C TYR A 68 -20.28 -11.71 -2.38
N THR A 69 -19.56 -10.59 -2.45
CA THR A 69 -19.37 -9.82 -3.68
C THR A 69 -17.91 -9.39 -3.83
N ALA A 70 -17.39 -9.36 -5.06
CA ALA A 70 -16.05 -8.84 -5.36
C ALA A 70 -16.14 -7.57 -6.22
N TYR A 71 -15.66 -6.46 -5.66
CA TYR A 71 -15.67 -5.12 -6.27
C TYR A 71 -14.26 -4.63 -6.58
N VAL A 72 -14.17 -3.64 -7.47
CA VAL A 72 -12.94 -2.91 -7.79
C VAL A 72 -13.12 -1.43 -7.49
N ASP A 73 -12.45 -0.93 -6.44
CA ASP A 73 -12.49 0.47 -6.01
C ASP A 73 -11.26 0.87 -5.16
N PRO A 74 -10.34 1.70 -5.67
CA PRO A 74 -9.10 1.34 -6.40
C PRO A 74 -8.33 0.08 -5.91
N HIS A 75 -8.98 -0.76 -5.11
CA HIS A 75 -8.57 -2.05 -4.58
C HIS A 75 -9.52 -3.11 -5.10
N ILE A 76 -9.10 -4.36 -5.07
CA ILE A 76 -10.06 -5.47 -5.09
C ILE A 76 -10.56 -5.71 -3.67
N LEU A 77 -11.89 -5.72 -3.50
CA LEU A 77 -12.58 -5.86 -2.22
C LEU A 77 -13.54 -7.04 -2.25
N ILE A 78 -13.42 -7.95 -1.29
CA ILE A 78 -14.46 -8.94 -1.00
C ILE A 78 -15.32 -8.41 0.14
N LYS A 79 -16.62 -8.29 -0.09
CA LYS A 79 -17.60 -7.86 0.91
C LYS A 79 -18.59 -8.97 1.22
N TYR A 80 -19.12 -8.95 2.44
CA TYR A 80 -20.31 -9.69 2.86
C TYR A 80 -21.41 -8.66 3.18
N GLY A 81 -22.36 -8.50 2.26
CA GLY A 81 -23.20 -7.30 2.23
C GLY A 81 -22.33 -6.04 2.17
N GLU A 82 -22.53 -5.11 3.10
CA GLU A 82 -21.73 -3.87 3.17
C GLU A 82 -20.39 -4.02 3.92
N THR A 83 -20.14 -5.16 4.56
CA THR A 83 -18.94 -5.35 5.39
C THR A 83 -17.79 -5.89 4.56
N ILE A 84 -16.65 -5.18 4.52
CA ILE A 84 -15.44 -5.69 3.87
C ILE A 84 -14.85 -6.84 4.69
N LYS A 85 -14.54 -7.94 4.00
CA LYS A 85 -13.97 -9.16 4.57
C LYS A 85 -12.52 -9.37 4.16
N ASN A 86 -12.16 -8.96 2.95
CA ASN A 86 -10.82 -9.00 2.43
C ASN A 86 -10.59 -7.81 1.49
N ARG A 87 -9.34 -7.35 1.43
CA ARG A 87 -8.88 -6.32 0.49
C ARG A 87 -7.56 -6.79 -0.11
N MET A 88 -7.39 -6.72 -1.41
CA MET A 88 -6.14 -7.14 -2.06
C MET A 88 -5.08 -6.02 -2.11
N GLY A 89 -5.46 -4.77 -1.89
CA GLY A 89 -4.54 -3.62 -1.97
C GLY A 89 -4.80 -2.76 -3.20
N PRO A 90 -4.33 -1.49 -3.21
CA PRO A 90 -4.43 -0.65 -4.40
C PRO A 90 -3.53 -1.19 -5.51
N TRP A 91 -3.89 -0.88 -6.76
CA TRP A 91 -3.03 -1.12 -7.93
C TRP A 91 -1.78 -0.25 -7.88
N ASN A 92 -0.62 -0.84 -8.16
CA ASN A 92 0.68 -0.17 -8.08
C ASN A 92 1.36 0.07 -9.44
N GLY A 93 0.60 0.03 -10.53
CA GLY A 93 1.12 0.10 -11.91
C GLY A 93 1.45 -1.26 -12.52
N ILE A 94 1.71 -2.28 -11.70
CA ILE A 94 2.06 -3.64 -12.17
C ILE A 94 1.03 -4.67 -11.69
N THR A 95 0.64 -4.59 -10.41
CA THR A 95 -0.27 -5.54 -9.77
C THR A 95 -0.96 -4.91 -8.55
N MET A 96 -1.86 -5.64 -7.90
CA MET A 96 -2.43 -5.23 -6.62
C MET A 96 -1.37 -5.39 -5.53
N SER A 97 -1.16 -4.36 -4.68
CA SER A 97 -0.05 -4.35 -3.72
C SER A 97 0.00 -5.53 -2.72
N GLY A 98 -1.12 -6.22 -2.47
CA GLY A 98 -1.18 -7.43 -1.64
C GLY A 98 -1.09 -8.75 -2.40
N ALA A 99 -0.93 -8.74 -3.73
CA ALA A 99 -0.77 -9.92 -4.57
C ALA A 99 0.45 -9.78 -5.51
N PRO A 100 1.67 -9.54 -4.97
CA PRO A 100 2.85 -9.29 -5.79
C PRO A 100 3.25 -10.50 -6.66
N ASP A 101 2.91 -11.72 -6.24
CA ASP A 101 3.18 -12.96 -6.97
C ASP A 101 2.50 -12.99 -8.36
N VAL A 102 1.38 -12.29 -8.52
CA VAL A 102 0.64 -12.19 -9.79
C VAL A 102 1.47 -11.52 -10.88
N SER A 103 2.35 -10.57 -10.53
CA SER A 103 3.22 -9.86 -11.50
C SER A 103 4.25 -10.74 -12.21
N ILE A 104 4.58 -11.91 -11.63
CA ILE A 104 5.55 -12.87 -12.16
C ILE A 104 4.90 -14.21 -12.50
N ASP A 105 3.56 -14.24 -12.55
CA ASP A 105 2.80 -15.44 -12.86
C ASP A 105 3.04 -15.85 -14.33
N PRO A 106 3.38 -17.12 -14.61
CA PRO A 106 3.65 -17.56 -15.98
C PRO A 106 2.39 -17.81 -16.82
N MET A 107 1.21 -17.88 -16.20
CA MET A 107 -0.06 -18.23 -16.83
C MET A 107 -1.00 -17.03 -16.99
N TYR A 108 -1.04 -16.14 -16.00
CA TYR A 108 -1.98 -15.02 -15.95
C TYR A 108 -1.30 -13.67 -15.99
N VAL A 109 -1.99 -12.71 -16.59
CA VAL A 109 -1.65 -11.29 -16.56
C VAL A 109 -2.85 -10.50 -16.07
N THR A 110 -2.59 -9.49 -15.26
CA THR A 110 -3.62 -8.57 -14.78
C THR A 110 -3.34 -7.18 -15.30
N SER A 111 -4.39 -6.40 -15.56
CA SER A 111 -4.27 -5.00 -15.91
C SER A 111 -5.34 -4.16 -15.24
N LEU A 112 -5.03 -2.89 -15.01
CA LEU A 112 -5.99 -1.88 -14.57
C LEU A 112 -5.92 -0.70 -15.54
N GLU A 113 -7.02 -0.45 -16.23
CA GLU A 113 -7.20 0.75 -17.03
C GLU A 113 -7.93 1.81 -16.19
N ARG A 114 -7.38 3.01 -16.14
CA ARG A 114 -7.92 4.12 -15.35
C ARG A 114 -7.92 5.39 -16.20
N SER A 115 -9.07 6.05 -16.24
CA SER A 115 -9.28 7.35 -16.86
C SER A 115 -10.27 8.18 -16.03
N THR A 116 -10.67 9.36 -16.53
CA THR A 116 -11.77 10.12 -15.94
C THR A 116 -13.13 9.44 -16.10
N ASP A 117 -13.22 8.51 -17.06
CA ASP A 117 -14.47 7.94 -17.56
C ASP A 117 -14.67 6.50 -17.08
N MET A 118 -13.58 5.80 -16.71
CA MET A 118 -13.65 4.44 -16.21
C MET A 118 -12.49 4.04 -15.28
N VAL A 119 -12.72 3.00 -14.48
CA VAL A 119 -11.71 2.20 -13.80
C VAL A 119 -12.05 0.73 -14.03
N MET A 120 -11.27 0.03 -14.85
CA MET A 120 -11.55 -1.35 -15.26
C MET A 120 -10.36 -2.25 -14.99
N TYR A 121 -10.57 -3.26 -14.16
CA TYR A 121 -9.64 -4.34 -13.89
C TYR A 121 -9.94 -5.51 -14.81
N ARG A 122 -8.89 -6.12 -15.36
CA ARG A 122 -8.97 -7.32 -16.18
C ARG A 122 -7.97 -8.36 -15.70
N GLU A 123 -8.40 -9.61 -15.80
CA GLU A 123 -7.57 -10.79 -15.61
C GLU A 123 -7.64 -11.63 -16.88
N ASP A 124 -6.48 -11.89 -17.48
CA ASP A 124 -6.34 -12.65 -18.72
C ASP A 124 -5.25 -13.71 -18.59
N SER A 125 -5.19 -14.63 -19.56
CA SER A 125 -4.10 -15.60 -19.68
C SER A 125 -3.07 -15.14 -20.73
N HIS A 126 -1.80 -15.51 -20.51
CA HIS A 126 -0.76 -15.35 -21.53
C HIS A 126 -1.01 -16.25 -22.75
N ASP A 127 -1.64 -17.40 -22.53
CA ASP A 127 -2.10 -18.31 -23.58
C ASP A 127 -3.62 -18.23 -23.71
N GLN A 128 -4.10 -17.63 -24.80
CA GLN A 128 -5.54 -17.47 -25.05
C GLN A 128 -6.28 -18.80 -25.27
N SER A 129 -5.56 -19.91 -25.50
CA SER A 129 -6.16 -21.24 -25.57
C SER A 129 -6.46 -21.84 -24.19
N LEU A 130 -5.94 -21.24 -23.11
CA LEU A 130 -6.18 -21.67 -21.75
C LEU A 130 -7.62 -21.40 -21.33
N ILE A 131 -8.39 -22.47 -21.16
CA ILE A 131 -9.73 -22.40 -20.58
C ILE A 131 -9.60 -22.18 -19.07
N SER A 132 -9.83 -20.95 -18.64
CA SER A 132 -9.72 -20.51 -17.25
C SER A 132 -10.86 -19.59 -16.83
N ARG A 133 -11.10 -19.50 -15.52
CA ARG A 133 -12.06 -18.57 -14.94
C ARG A 133 -11.75 -18.23 -13.49
N SER A 134 -12.11 -17.02 -13.06
CA SER A 134 -12.07 -16.58 -11.66
C SER A 134 -13.48 -16.59 -11.09
N VAL A 135 -13.68 -17.20 -9.92
CA VAL A 135 -15.02 -17.35 -9.31
C VAL A 135 -15.01 -16.88 -7.86
N VAL A 136 -16.02 -16.10 -7.46
CA VAL A 136 -16.30 -15.80 -6.04
C VAL A 136 -17.22 -16.86 -5.46
N THR A 137 -16.74 -17.60 -4.47
CA THR A 137 -17.49 -18.72 -3.88
C THR A 137 -18.47 -18.26 -2.81
N ILE A 138 -19.39 -19.15 -2.42
CA ILE A 138 -20.37 -18.92 -1.36
C ILE A 138 -19.73 -18.72 0.02
N GLU A 139 -18.47 -19.11 0.18
CA GLU A 139 -17.66 -18.89 1.40
C GLU A 139 -16.93 -17.53 1.38
N GLY A 140 -16.98 -16.79 0.27
CA GLY A 140 -16.28 -15.50 0.13
C GLY A 140 -14.81 -15.63 -0.26
N GLU A 141 -14.40 -16.74 -0.89
CA GLU A 141 -13.08 -16.89 -1.50
C GLU A 141 -13.15 -16.53 -3.00
N THR A 142 -12.11 -15.89 -3.55
CA THR A 142 -11.93 -15.88 -5.01
C THR A 142 -10.97 -17.00 -5.41
N ARG A 143 -11.41 -17.87 -6.32
CA ARG A 143 -10.66 -19.00 -6.86
C ARG A 143 -10.41 -18.82 -8.35
N GLN A 144 -9.15 -18.91 -8.76
CA GLN A 144 -8.77 -19.08 -10.16
C GLN A 144 -8.78 -20.56 -10.50
N LEU A 145 -9.56 -20.93 -11.51
CA LEU A 145 -9.79 -22.29 -11.94
C LEU A 145 -9.28 -22.49 -13.36
N ILE A 146 -8.62 -23.61 -13.60
CA ILE A 146 -8.18 -24.05 -14.93
C ILE A 146 -8.90 -25.35 -15.28
N TRP A 147 -9.38 -25.46 -16.51
CA TRP A 147 -10.01 -26.67 -17.00
C TRP A 147 -8.96 -27.74 -17.32
N ASN A 148 -9.06 -28.89 -16.64
CA ASN A 148 -8.22 -30.04 -16.95
C ASN A 148 -8.95 -30.96 -17.92
N SER A 149 -8.49 -30.99 -19.18
CA SER A 149 -9.10 -31.80 -20.25
C SER A 149 -8.94 -33.30 -20.04
N GLN A 150 -7.93 -33.77 -19.30
CA GLN A 150 -7.74 -35.20 -19.03
C GLN A 150 -8.71 -35.70 -17.96
N LEU A 151 -8.91 -34.91 -16.90
CA LEU A 151 -9.78 -35.24 -15.77
C LEU A 151 -11.24 -34.78 -15.97
N GLN A 152 -11.50 -33.98 -17.01
CA GLN A 152 -12.81 -33.37 -17.29
C GLN A 152 -13.36 -32.62 -16.06
N THR A 153 -12.48 -31.86 -15.38
CA THR A 153 -12.83 -31.15 -14.15
C THR A 153 -12.04 -29.84 -14.02
N TRP A 154 -12.58 -28.93 -13.21
CA TRP A 154 -11.91 -27.70 -12.84
C TRP A 154 -10.90 -27.96 -11.72
N THR A 155 -9.65 -27.56 -11.95
CA THR A 155 -8.60 -27.60 -10.93
C THR A 155 -8.35 -26.21 -10.38
N VAL A 156 -8.20 -26.09 -9.06
CA VAL A 156 -7.88 -24.82 -8.41
C VAL A 156 -6.41 -24.50 -8.68
N TYR A 157 -6.18 -23.41 -9.40
CA TYR A 157 -4.83 -22.90 -9.68
C TYR A 157 -4.35 -22.01 -8.53
N ARG A 158 -5.16 -21.02 -8.14
CA ARG A 158 -4.85 -20.05 -7.09
C ARG A 158 -6.08 -19.76 -6.22
N ARG A 159 -5.83 -19.46 -4.95
CA ARG A 159 -6.78 -18.88 -4.00
C ARG A 159 -6.27 -17.53 -3.53
N THR A 160 -7.17 -16.54 -3.46
CA THR A 160 -6.82 -15.16 -3.05
C THR A 160 -6.81 -14.94 -1.54
N VAL A 161 -7.52 -15.77 -0.77
CA VAL A 161 -7.49 -15.78 0.70
C VAL A 161 -6.72 -17.03 1.13
N SER A 162 -5.55 -16.84 1.74
CA SER A 162 -4.63 -17.93 2.07
C SER A 162 -4.41 -18.05 3.58
N ASP A 163 -4.41 -16.93 4.31
CA ASP A 163 -4.04 -16.90 5.71
C ASP A 163 -4.84 -15.87 6.54
N PRO A 164 -4.79 -15.93 7.89
CA PRO A 164 -5.54 -15.00 8.73
C PRO A 164 -5.22 -13.51 8.51
N CYS A 165 -4.04 -13.16 7.98
CA CYS A 165 -3.66 -11.78 7.64
C CYS A 165 -4.45 -11.20 6.45
N ASP A 166 -5.16 -12.04 5.71
CA ASP A 166 -6.03 -11.61 4.61
C ASP A 166 -7.39 -11.10 5.11
N ALA A 167 -7.74 -11.33 6.38
CA ALA A 167 -8.94 -10.78 6.97
C ALA A 167 -8.82 -9.26 7.12
N TYR A 168 -9.76 -8.54 6.52
CA TYR A 168 -9.77 -7.09 6.51
C TYR A 168 -9.88 -6.50 7.91
N ASP A 169 -8.98 -5.56 8.22
CA ASP A 169 -8.96 -4.77 9.46
C ASP A 169 -9.12 -5.61 10.74
N CYS A 170 -8.70 -6.88 10.69
CA CYS A 170 -8.85 -7.81 11.80
C CYS A 170 -8.01 -7.38 13.03
N PHE A 171 -7.03 -6.49 12.82
CA PHE A 171 -5.94 -6.20 13.76
C PHE A 171 -5.86 -4.73 14.21
N GLY A 172 -6.80 -3.91 13.73
CA GLY A 172 -6.98 -2.52 14.13
C GLY A 172 -5.95 -1.55 13.55
N VAL A 173 -6.14 -0.28 13.94
CA VAL A 173 -5.34 0.86 13.46
C VAL A 173 -3.87 0.77 13.82
N ASN A 174 -3.01 1.24 12.92
CA ASN A 174 -1.56 1.35 13.07
C ASN A 174 -0.87 0.05 13.51
N ALA A 175 -1.45 -1.09 13.16
CA ALA A 175 -0.89 -2.41 13.31
C ALA A 175 -0.63 -3.03 11.93
N TYR A 176 0.20 -4.07 11.89
CA TYR A 176 0.42 -4.89 10.71
C TYR A 176 0.41 -6.37 11.06
N CYS A 177 0.10 -7.20 10.06
CA CYS A 177 0.14 -8.64 10.18
C CYS A 177 1.38 -9.24 9.49
N ASP A 178 2.06 -10.18 10.14
CA ASP A 178 3.29 -10.79 9.59
C ASP A 178 3.23 -12.32 9.42
N GLY A 179 2.06 -12.91 9.65
CA GLY A 179 1.84 -14.36 9.53
C GLY A 179 2.44 -15.19 10.67
N ASN A 180 3.23 -14.60 11.57
CA ASN A 180 3.87 -15.31 12.68
C ASN A 180 3.06 -15.15 13.97
N SER A 181 2.93 -16.17 14.80
CA SER A 181 2.25 -16.02 16.10
C SER A 181 3.09 -15.20 17.11
N PRO A 182 2.54 -14.15 17.77
CA PRO A 182 1.20 -13.58 17.55
C PRO A 182 1.12 -12.80 16.23
N PHE A 183 0.07 -13.05 15.43
CA PHE A 183 -0.06 -12.59 14.04
C PHE A 183 0.11 -11.08 13.84
N CYS A 184 -0.13 -10.29 14.89
CA CYS A 184 -0.27 -8.85 14.81
C CYS A 184 0.76 -8.15 15.66
N ARG A 185 1.32 -7.09 15.10
CA ARG A 185 2.29 -6.23 15.76
C ARG A 185 1.94 -4.79 15.51
N CYS A 186 2.19 -3.94 16.51
CA CYS A 186 2.15 -2.51 16.28
C CYS A 186 3.24 -2.10 15.28
N LEU A 187 2.93 -1.13 14.44
CA LEU A 187 3.95 -0.43 13.66
C LEU A 187 5.06 0.06 14.59
N TYR A 188 6.27 0.17 14.07
CA TYR A 188 7.42 0.57 14.85
C TYR A 188 7.19 1.95 15.50
N ARG A 189 7.44 2.04 16.82
CA ARG A 189 7.17 3.21 17.70
C ARG A 189 5.69 3.48 17.99
N PHE A 190 4.83 2.54 17.65
CA PHE A 190 3.47 2.47 18.16
C PHE A 190 3.41 1.45 19.31
N VAL A 191 2.43 1.63 20.18
CA VAL A 191 2.18 0.75 21.33
C VAL A 191 0.71 0.33 21.33
N PRO A 192 0.39 -0.86 21.88
CA PRO A 192 -0.99 -1.30 22.00
C PRO A 192 -1.85 -0.25 22.71
N ASN A 193 -3.00 0.08 22.13
CA ASN A 193 -3.97 0.97 22.77
C ASN A 193 -4.51 0.34 24.06
N ASP A 194 -4.71 -0.98 24.05
CA ASP A 194 -5.05 -1.80 25.21
C ASP A 194 -4.05 -2.96 25.36
N PRO A 195 -3.01 -2.81 26.20
CA PRO A 195 -2.00 -3.83 26.42
C PRO A 195 -2.52 -5.13 27.07
N GLU A 196 -3.63 -5.09 27.80
CA GLU A 196 -4.22 -6.29 28.42
C GLU A 196 -4.97 -7.12 27.37
N SER A 197 -5.77 -6.45 26.53
CA SER A 197 -6.47 -7.07 25.40
C SER A 197 -5.49 -7.70 24.41
N TRP A 198 -4.42 -6.97 24.06
CA TRP A 198 -3.36 -7.47 23.15
C TRP A 198 -2.63 -8.70 23.70
N ARG A 199 -2.40 -8.78 25.02
CA ARG A 199 -1.82 -9.98 25.67
C ARG A 199 -2.72 -11.22 25.60
N ARG A 200 -4.01 -11.02 25.36
CA ARG A 200 -5.02 -12.08 25.19
C ARG A 200 -5.36 -12.34 23.72
N SER A 201 -4.55 -11.84 22.79
CA SER A 201 -4.77 -11.96 21.34
C SER A 201 -6.05 -11.30 20.84
N VAL A 202 -6.49 -10.22 21.51
CA VAL A 202 -7.59 -9.37 21.07
C VAL A 202 -7.01 -8.03 20.64
N TRP A 203 -6.82 -7.88 19.33
CA TRP A 203 -6.08 -6.77 18.72
C TRP A 203 -6.94 -5.64 18.17
N SER A 204 -8.27 -5.78 18.21
CA SER A 204 -9.24 -4.83 17.60
C SER A 204 -9.08 -3.38 18.06
N GLY A 205 -8.50 -3.14 19.24
CA GLY A 205 -8.19 -1.80 19.72
C GLY A 205 -7.02 -1.11 19.00
N GLY A 206 -6.29 -1.82 18.15
CA GLY A 206 -5.15 -1.32 17.39
C GLY A 206 -4.01 -0.78 18.26
N CYS A 207 -3.23 0.11 17.67
CA CYS A 207 -2.07 0.73 18.25
C CYS A 207 -2.14 2.26 18.14
N VAL A 208 -1.55 2.91 19.14
CA VAL A 208 -1.41 4.37 19.19
C VAL A 208 0.05 4.74 19.11
N ARG A 209 0.32 5.95 18.62
CA ARG A 209 1.68 6.50 18.60
C ARG A 209 2.19 6.62 20.03
N ARG A 210 3.42 6.17 20.26
CA ARG A 210 4.05 6.32 21.57
C ARG A 210 4.34 7.78 21.91
N VAL A 211 4.70 8.58 20.90
CA VAL A 211 4.88 10.02 21.02
C VAL A 211 3.94 10.71 20.04
N ALA A 212 3.19 11.71 20.53
CA ALA A 212 2.32 12.52 19.70
C ALA A 212 3.13 13.24 18.60
N LEU A 213 2.53 13.35 17.42
CA LEU A 213 3.14 14.05 16.31
C LEU A 213 3.21 15.56 16.60
N ASN A 214 4.41 16.13 16.51
CA ASN A 214 4.63 17.56 16.27
C ASN A 214 4.96 17.75 14.78
N CYS A 215 4.76 18.93 14.19
CA CYS A 215 4.99 19.09 12.73
C CYS A 215 6.49 19.03 12.31
N LEU A 216 7.42 18.88 13.27
CA LEU A 216 8.84 18.57 13.01
C LEU A 216 9.01 17.05 12.94
N MET A 217 9.22 16.53 11.74
CA MET A 217 8.95 15.13 11.46
C MET A 217 10.00 14.49 10.54
N MET A 218 10.01 13.17 10.57
CA MET A 218 10.70 12.31 9.62
C MET A 218 9.78 11.15 9.23
N PHE A 219 10.22 10.38 8.24
CA PHE A 219 9.50 9.20 7.78
C PHE A 219 10.34 7.96 7.98
N LEU A 220 9.69 6.89 8.41
CA LEU A 220 10.26 5.56 8.41
C LEU A 220 9.73 4.80 7.21
N ARG A 221 10.65 4.23 6.44
CA ARG A 221 10.33 3.35 5.33
C ARG A 221 9.98 1.96 5.82
N TYR A 222 8.83 1.46 5.39
CA TYR A 222 8.39 0.08 5.51
C TYR A 222 8.42 -0.52 4.11
N SER A 223 9.24 -1.55 3.91
CA SER A 223 9.38 -2.25 2.63
C SER A 223 8.65 -3.58 2.67
N GLU A 224 8.36 -4.12 1.49
CA GLU A 224 7.75 -5.44 1.32
C GLU A 224 6.41 -5.59 2.05
N ILE A 225 5.55 -4.57 1.92
CA ILE A 225 4.22 -4.59 2.52
C ILE A 225 3.12 -4.51 1.47
N LYS A 226 1.96 -5.08 1.82
CA LYS A 226 0.66 -4.67 1.27
C LYS A 226 0.37 -3.28 1.81
N LEU A 227 0.17 -2.32 0.91
CA LEU A 227 -0.14 -0.94 1.30
C LEU A 227 -1.43 -0.89 2.13
N ALA A 228 -1.52 0.07 3.05
CA ALA A 228 -2.71 0.30 3.86
C ALA A 228 -3.95 0.62 3.00
N ASP A 229 -5.13 0.61 3.61
CA ASP A 229 -6.36 1.01 2.93
C ASP A 229 -6.27 2.44 2.37
N ALA A 230 -6.36 2.55 1.05
CA ALA A 230 -6.18 3.80 0.32
C ALA A 230 -7.48 4.53 -0.05
N ARG A 231 -8.66 4.08 0.41
CA ARG A 231 -9.95 4.69 0.01
C ARG A 231 -10.14 6.12 0.53
N ASN A 232 -9.46 6.46 1.62
CA ASN A 232 -9.48 7.78 2.24
C ASN A 232 -8.13 8.51 2.10
N CYS A 233 -7.47 8.33 0.96
CA CYS A 233 -6.19 8.97 0.63
C CYS A 233 -6.34 10.04 -0.45
N THR A 234 -5.33 10.88 -0.60
CA THR A 234 -5.22 11.79 -1.75
C THR A 234 -4.17 11.29 -2.70
N ILE A 235 -4.50 11.24 -3.99
CA ILE A 235 -3.60 10.83 -5.06
C ILE A 235 -3.21 12.08 -5.86
N ARG A 236 -1.91 12.25 -6.06
CA ARG A 236 -1.31 13.09 -7.12
C ARG A 236 -0.88 12.14 -8.22
N ASP A 237 -1.38 12.34 -9.44
CA ASP A 237 -1.07 11.49 -10.60
C ASP A 237 -0.16 12.22 -11.61
N GLU A 238 0.68 13.12 -11.09
CA GLU A 238 1.65 13.90 -11.87
C GLU A 238 2.98 13.14 -11.92
N GLU A 239 3.86 13.50 -12.87
CA GLU A 239 5.25 13.04 -12.88
C GLU A 239 6.00 13.74 -11.73
N ILE A 240 5.90 13.14 -10.54
CA ILE A 240 6.43 13.66 -9.29
C ILE A 240 7.39 12.64 -8.68
N VAL A 241 8.58 13.11 -8.35
CA VAL A 241 9.63 12.29 -7.75
C VAL A 241 9.34 12.04 -6.26
N LEU A 242 9.94 11.00 -5.70
CA LEU A 242 9.63 10.57 -4.33
C LEU A 242 10.00 11.62 -3.26
N GLU A 243 11.07 12.38 -3.50
CA GLU A 243 11.53 13.47 -2.64
C GLU A 243 10.49 14.60 -2.55
N GLU A 244 9.77 14.84 -3.64
CA GLU A 244 8.68 15.82 -3.67
C GLU A 244 7.45 15.31 -2.94
N CYS A 245 7.13 14.00 -3.03
CA CYS A 245 6.12 13.39 -2.14
C CYS A 245 6.49 13.61 -0.67
N GLU A 246 7.75 13.36 -0.31
CA GLU A 246 8.20 13.58 1.07
C GLU A 246 8.02 15.04 1.47
N ALA A 247 8.44 15.99 0.64
CA ALA A 247 8.32 17.42 0.91
C ALA A 247 6.86 17.89 1.05
N GLU A 248 5.95 17.42 0.19
CA GLU A 248 4.52 17.74 0.25
C GLU A 248 3.90 17.17 1.51
N CYS A 249 4.18 15.89 1.81
CA CYS A 249 3.71 15.29 3.05
C CYS A 249 4.26 16.07 4.25
N LYS A 250 5.56 16.38 4.34
CA LYS A 250 6.18 17.20 5.42
C LYS A 250 5.44 18.52 5.66
N ARG A 251 5.06 19.23 4.61
CA ARG A 251 4.35 20.52 4.71
C ARG A 251 2.92 20.36 5.23
N ASN A 252 2.28 19.22 4.95
CA ASN A 252 0.95 18.91 5.44
C ASN A 252 1.03 18.21 6.81
N CYS A 253 0.79 18.93 7.90
CA CYS A 253 0.85 18.34 9.26
C CYS A 253 -0.21 17.24 9.51
N SER A 254 -1.23 17.10 8.66
CA SER A 254 -2.23 16.02 8.74
C SER A 254 -1.82 14.75 7.98
N CYS A 255 -0.83 14.81 7.09
CA CYS A 255 -0.33 13.64 6.39
C CYS A 255 0.24 12.61 7.39
N THR A 256 -0.12 11.33 7.30
CA THR A 256 0.35 10.27 8.20
C THR A 256 1.37 9.36 7.54
N GLY A 257 1.44 9.38 6.21
CA GLY A 257 2.45 8.71 5.42
C GLY A 257 2.24 8.90 3.93
N TYR A 258 3.20 8.48 3.13
CA TYR A 258 3.12 8.54 1.67
C TYR A 258 3.77 7.32 1.01
N THR A 259 3.42 7.08 -0.24
CA THR A 259 4.02 6.06 -1.11
C THR A 259 3.90 6.50 -2.57
N ARG A 260 4.63 5.83 -3.46
CA ARG A 260 4.44 5.98 -4.91
C ARG A 260 3.08 5.43 -5.33
N VAL A 261 2.50 5.94 -6.41
CA VAL A 261 1.29 5.32 -6.98
C VAL A 261 1.69 4.20 -7.93
N ASP A 262 2.66 4.47 -8.81
CA ASP A 262 3.15 3.56 -9.81
C ASP A 262 4.63 3.18 -9.54
N ILE A 263 4.94 1.89 -9.61
CA ILE A 263 6.30 1.34 -9.43
C ILE A 263 6.90 0.72 -10.70
N SER A 264 6.23 0.82 -11.85
CA SER A 264 6.59 0.15 -13.11
C SER A 264 7.82 0.71 -13.83
N GLY A 265 8.31 1.91 -13.48
CA GLY A 265 9.64 2.36 -13.93
C GLY A 265 9.83 3.86 -14.14
N GLU A 266 8.75 4.62 -14.35
CA GLU A 266 8.81 6.09 -14.39
C GLU A 266 8.19 6.65 -13.11
N GLU A 267 8.84 7.63 -12.48
CA GLU A 267 8.44 8.18 -11.17
C GLU A 267 7.11 8.92 -11.29
N ARG A 268 6.01 8.18 -11.15
CA ARG A 268 4.66 8.70 -11.30
C ARG A 268 3.87 8.57 -10.01
N GLY A 269 3.42 9.72 -9.56
CA GLY A 269 2.39 9.91 -8.57
C GLY A 269 2.78 9.67 -7.11
N CYS A 270 2.13 10.44 -6.23
CA CYS A 270 2.19 10.29 -4.79
C CYS A 270 0.81 9.91 -4.25
N LEU A 271 0.76 8.90 -3.39
CA LEU A 271 -0.41 8.58 -2.58
C LEU A 271 -0.14 9.01 -1.14
N PHE A 272 -0.96 9.91 -0.61
CA PHE A 272 -0.83 10.43 0.75
C PHE A 272 -1.96 9.94 1.65
N TYR A 273 -1.57 9.39 2.79
CA TYR A 273 -2.47 9.02 3.88
C TYR A 273 -2.64 10.21 4.81
N HIS A 274 -3.85 10.42 5.34
CA HIS A 274 -4.17 11.52 6.28
C HIS A 274 -4.80 11.04 7.59
N ARG A 275 -4.95 9.73 7.76
CA ARG A 275 -5.60 9.08 8.90
C ARG A 275 -4.74 7.93 9.42
N GLU A 276 -5.19 7.31 10.48
CA GLU A 276 -4.63 6.04 10.94
C GLU A 276 -4.62 5.00 9.82
N LEU A 277 -3.56 4.20 9.79
CA LEU A 277 -3.35 3.21 8.76
C LEU A 277 -4.00 1.90 9.19
N ILE A 278 -4.73 1.25 8.30
CA ILE A 278 -5.40 -0.03 8.57
C ILE A 278 -5.06 -1.05 7.49
N ASP A 279 -5.19 -2.32 7.84
CA ASP A 279 -5.08 -3.45 6.92
C ASP A 279 -3.72 -3.56 6.20
N ILE A 280 -2.63 -3.32 6.95
CA ILE A 280 -1.25 -3.54 6.49
C ILE A 280 -0.85 -4.99 6.78
N ARG A 281 -0.14 -5.63 5.85
CA ARG A 281 0.60 -6.89 6.09
C ARG A 281 1.99 -6.84 5.50
N THR A 282 2.92 -7.56 6.10
CA THR A 282 4.19 -7.88 5.44
C THR A 282 3.99 -9.00 4.42
N LEU A 283 4.81 -8.99 3.39
CA LEU A 283 4.84 -9.96 2.32
C LEU A 283 6.22 -10.63 2.32
N LEU A 284 6.29 -11.90 1.91
CA LEU A 284 7.56 -12.63 1.90
C LEU A 284 8.51 -12.13 0.81
N THR A 285 7.95 -11.69 -0.33
CA THR A 285 8.66 -11.18 -1.49
C THR A 285 7.78 -10.19 -2.23
N GLY A 286 8.39 -9.16 -2.82
CA GLY A 286 7.66 -8.11 -3.52
C GLY A 286 6.92 -7.18 -2.55
N GLY A 287 5.88 -6.51 -3.02
CA GLY A 287 5.17 -5.47 -2.26
C GLY A 287 5.70 -4.08 -2.59
N GLN A 288 5.43 -3.12 -1.71
CA GLN A 288 5.73 -1.72 -1.99
C GLN A 288 6.18 -0.95 -0.75
N ASP A 289 7.04 0.04 -0.95
CA ASP A 289 7.52 0.91 0.11
C ASP A 289 6.44 1.88 0.59
N LEU A 290 6.20 1.94 1.90
CA LEU A 290 5.35 2.95 2.56
C LEU A 290 6.17 3.75 3.56
N TYR A 291 6.10 5.06 3.46
CA TYR A 291 6.83 6.00 4.31
C TYR A 291 5.89 6.53 5.38
N ILE A 292 5.98 5.99 6.59
CA ILE A 292 5.08 6.34 7.69
C ILE A 292 5.73 7.44 8.52
N ARG A 293 4.97 8.51 8.76
CA ARG A 293 5.42 9.65 9.54
C ARG A 293 5.70 9.26 10.99
N LEU A 294 6.79 9.75 11.56
CA LEU A 294 7.17 9.61 12.97
C LEU A 294 7.53 10.97 13.59
N ALA A 295 7.37 11.06 14.91
CA ALA A 295 7.85 12.22 15.65
C ALA A 295 9.38 12.29 15.57
N PHE A 296 9.94 13.48 15.35
CA PHE A 296 11.39 13.65 15.22
C PHE A 296 12.19 13.16 16.44
N SER A 297 11.61 13.19 17.65
CA SER A 297 12.25 12.62 18.84
C SER A 297 12.41 11.10 18.80
N GLU A 298 11.70 10.41 17.92
CA GLU A 298 11.71 8.95 17.79
C GLU A 298 12.60 8.43 16.65
N SER A 299 13.10 9.33 15.80
CA SER A 299 13.96 9.02 14.64
C SER A 299 15.27 8.36 15.04
N PHE A 300 15.86 8.84 16.13
CA PHE A 300 17.22 8.52 16.55
C PHE A 300 17.38 7.15 17.22
N ARG A 301 16.38 6.27 17.11
CA ARG A 301 16.44 4.94 17.70
C ARG A 301 16.07 3.80 16.75
N ALA A 302 15.85 4.06 15.45
CA ALA A 302 15.55 3.06 14.43
C ALA A 302 16.84 2.53 13.75
N GLY A 303 17.39 1.46 14.33
CA GLY A 303 18.15 0.40 13.63
C GLY A 303 19.50 0.74 13.00
N SER A 304 20.59 0.30 13.66
CA SER A 304 21.87 -0.08 13.02
C SER A 304 22.55 0.93 12.08
N ILE A 305 22.82 2.13 12.57
CA ILE A 305 24.09 2.81 12.30
C ILE A 305 24.78 2.85 13.66
N ARG A 306 26.02 2.37 13.76
CA ARG A 306 26.83 2.35 15.00
C ARG A 306 26.56 3.62 15.80
N GLU A 307 26.15 3.43 17.06
CA GLU A 307 25.79 4.47 18.02
C GLU A 307 26.72 5.69 17.89
N LEU A 308 26.23 6.77 17.29
CA LEU A 308 26.86 8.06 17.43
C LEU A 308 26.31 8.69 18.72
N PRO A 309 27.13 8.90 19.75
CA PRO A 309 26.67 9.47 21.02
C PRO A 309 26.21 10.91 20.79
N PHE A 310 24.98 11.21 21.24
CA PHE A 310 24.45 12.56 21.24
C PHE A 310 24.86 13.29 22.53
N PHE A 311 25.47 14.47 22.38
CA PHE A 311 25.86 15.33 23.48
C PHE A 311 24.94 16.54 23.56
N SER A 312 24.49 16.87 24.78
CA SER A 312 23.72 18.10 25.02
C SER A 312 24.59 19.33 24.71
N PHE A 313 23.97 20.45 24.30
CA PHE A 313 24.72 21.69 24.11
C PHE A 313 25.47 22.10 25.39
N SER A 314 24.89 21.88 26.57
CA SER A 314 25.57 22.07 27.86
C SER A 314 26.80 21.19 28.03
N THR A 315 26.78 19.95 27.54
CA THR A 315 27.96 19.08 27.54
C THR A 315 29.03 19.64 26.61
N ILE A 316 28.64 20.09 25.41
CA ILE A 316 29.55 20.71 24.45
C ILE A 316 30.20 21.98 25.02
N LEU A 317 29.42 22.84 25.70
CA LEU A 317 29.95 24.02 26.39
C LEU A 317 30.96 23.65 27.48
N LYS A 318 30.66 22.63 28.29
CA LYS A 318 31.59 22.18 29.33
C LYS A 318 32.90 21.64 28.75
N VAL A 319 32.84 20.77 27.74
CA VAL A 319 34.05 20.13 27.20
C VAL A 319 34.91 21.07 26.37
N THR A 320 34.32 22.13 25.81
CA THR A 320 35.06 23.16 25.07
C THR A 320 35.46 24.36 25.93
N ASP A 321 35.08 24.39 27.22
CA ASP A 321 35.21 25.55 28.12
C ASP A 321 34.58 26.82 27.51
N ASP A 322 33.29 26.71 27.17
CA ASP A 322 32.50 27.72 26.46
C ASP A 322 33.20 28.25 25.19
N PHE A 323 33.75 27.31 24.39
CA PHE A 323 34.52 27.62 23.18
C PHE A 323 35.72 28.57 23.43
N ALA A 324 36.43 28.42 24.55
CA ALA A 324 37.59 29.24 24.90
C ALA A 324 38.68 29.20 23.81
N ALA A 325 39.30 30.35 23.53
CA ALA A 325 40.33 30.48 22.50
C ALA A 325 41.54 29.54 22.69
N LYS A 326 41.90 29.23 23.94
CA LYS A 326 42.97 28.26 24.29
C LYS A 326 42.70 26.83 23.80
N ASN A 327 41.44 26.49 23.56
CA ASN A 327 41.01 25.17 23.09
C ASN A 327 40.82 25.12 21.56
N LYS A 328 40.85 26.26 20.88
CA LYS A 328 40.81 26.32 19.42
C LYS A 328 42.13 25.81 18.85
N PHE A 329 42.07 24.83 17.95
CA PHE A 329 43.27 24.26 17.33
C PHE A 329 43.28 24.38 15.80
N GLY A 330 42.14 24.74 15.19
CA GLY A 330 42.03 24.95 13.75
C GLY A 330 40.90 25.90 13.38
N GLU A 331 40.98 26.48 12.18
CA GLU A 331 39.88 27.23 11.56
C GLU A 331 39.99 27.11 10.04
N GLY A 332 38.89 26.73 9.41
CA GLY A 332 38.76 26.66 7.96
C GLY A 332 37.47 27.32 7.47
N GLY A 333 37.14 27.19 6.18
CA GLY A 333 35.96 27.81 5.57
C GLY A 333 34.60 27.41 6.18
N PHE A 334 34.57 26.36 7.00
CA PHE A 334 33.38 25.83 7.68
C PHE A 334 33.27 26.27 9.15
N GLY A 335 34.24 27.02 9.67
CA GLY A 335 34.27 27.56 11.03
C GLY A 335 35.42 27.03 11.91
N PRO A 336 35.51 27.53 13.15
CA PRO A 336 36.55 27.16 14.11
C PRO A 336 36.35 25.76 14.71
N GLU A 337 37.46 25.07 14.95
CA GLU A 337 37.55 23.73 15.54
C GLU A 337 38.22 23.80 16.92
N TYR A 338 37.57 23.18 17.90
CA TYR A 338 37.95 23.21 19.32
C TYR A 338 38.22 21.80 19.83
N LYS A 339 39.27 21.63 20.63
CA LYS A 339 39.51 20.38 21.33
C LYS A 339 38.72 20.37 22.64
N GLY A 340 38.21 19.21 23.00
CA GLY A 340 37.58 18.97 24.30
C GLY A 340 37.88 17.57 24.80
N LYS A 341 37.52 17.30 26.05
CA LYS A 341 37.61 15.97 26.64
C LYS A 341 36.29 15.62 27.30
N LEU A 342 35.72 14.48 26.93
CA LEU A 342 34.46 13.96 27.46
C LEU A 342 34.63 13.46 28.90
N GLU A 343 33.52 13.26 29.62
CA GLU A 343 33.53 12.81 31.03
C GLU A 343 34.13 11.41 31.21
N ASP A 344 34.09 10.58 30.17
CA ASP A 344 34.74 9.26 30.12
C ASP A 344 36.24 9.33 29.79
N GLY A 345 36.79 10.53 29.59
CA GLY A 345 38.19 10.76 29.29
C GLY A 345 38.54 10.66 27.79
N GLN A 346 37.57 10.51 26.90
CA GLN A 346 37.82 10.50 25.45
C GLN A 346 38.12 11.91 24.93
N ASP A 347 39.20 12.07 24.16
CA ASP A 347 39.52 13.32 23.48
C ASP A 347 38.57 13.52 22.28
N THR A 348 38.03 14.73 22.13
CA THR A 348 37.04 15.06 21.09
C THR A 348 37.37 16.37 20.39
N ALA A 349 36.95 16.49 19.14
CA ALA A 349 37.03 17.72 18.36
C ALA A 349 35.61 18.24 18.08
N VAL A 350 35.33 19.46 18.49
CA VAL A 350 34.05 20.14 18.32
C VAL A 350 34.21 21.23 17.26
N LYS A 351 33.46 21.10 16.17
CA LYS A 351 33.43 22.11 15.11
C LYS A 351 32.22 23.03 15.30
N ARG A 352 32.47 24.33 15.36
CA ARG A 352 31.41 25.35 15.48
C ARG A 352 31.20 25.99 14.12
N LEU A 353 29.98 25.91 13.59
CA LEU A 353 29.65 26.52 12.31
C LEU A 353 29.85 28.05 12.35
N SER A 354 30.52 28.60 11.34
CA SER A 354 30.62 30.05 11.17
C SER A 354 29.26 30.66 10.79
N LYS A 355 28.93 31.83 11.34
CA LYS A 355 27.69 32.56 11.01
C LYS A 355 27.59 32.99 9.53
N THR A 356 28.70 33.02 8.81
CA THR A 356 28.78 33.45 7.40
C THR A 356 28.90 32.28 6.42
N SER A 357 28.99 31.03 6.91
CA SER A 357 29.15 29.86 6.04
C SER A 357 27.79 29.21 5.78
N SER A 358 27.44 29.04 4.49
CA SER A 358 26.25 28.31 4.05
C SER A 358 26.50 26.82 3.85
N GLN A 359 27.77 26.39 3.84
CA GLN A 359 28.18 24.97 3.74
C GLN A 359 28.41 24.39 5.15
N GLY A 360 28.07 23.13 5.39
CA GLY A 360 27.97 22.52 6.73
C GLY A 360 26.54 22.44 7.26
N VAL A 361 25.64 23.32 6.78
CA VAL A 361 24.22 23.33 7.17
C VAL A 361 23.50 22.14 6.55
N GLU A 362 23.84 21.76 5.33
CA GLU A 362 23.32 20.52 4.72
C GLU A 362 23.92 19.28 5.39
N GLU A 363 25.21 19.23 5.71
CA GLU A 363 25.79 18.08 6.42
C GLU A 363 25.29 17.93 7.88
N LEU A 364 24.92 19.03 8.56
CA LEU A 364 24.19 19.01 9.85
C LEU A 364 22.71 18.69 9.67
N LYS A 365 22.14 19.01 8.50
CA LYS A 365 20.82 18.58 8.04
C LYS A 365 20.91 17.26 7.27
N MET A 366 21.76 16.29 7.63
CA MET A 366 21.80 15.07 6.81
C MET A 366 21.93 13.74 7.53
N LYS A 367 21.07 12.86 7.00
CA LYS A 367 21.19 11.43 6.76
C LYS A 367 20.86 10.48 7.90
#